data_AF-Q970K6-F1
#
_entry.id   AF-Q970K6-F1
#
_cell.length_a   1.000
_cell.length_b   1.000
_cell.length_c   1.000
_cell.angle_alpha   90.00
_cell.angle_beta   90.00
_cell.angle_gamma   90.00
#
_symmetry.space_group_name_H-M   'P 1'
#
loop_
_entity.id
_entity.type
_entity.pdbx_description
1 polymer ?
#
loop_
_entity_poly.entity_id
_entity_poly.type
_entity_poly.pdbx_seq_one_letter_code
_entity_poly.pdbx_strand_id
1 'polypeptide(L)'
;MKKEKRAVSNIVFAGVVIVLIIIAAIGFALYATKKPSTVTTTSISSLTVTQTSTTTSTVTQTSTQTVTQTTTQTTTVVRPITVNASGAFYDGQVITFLYTAQFMCTPNATVFFPNAVNQSKVAMGCEVGAGNISAFPKGAAPVFVLVPAFAGLSIFGVQSLGATPQGFPVFKYNGENYTIYTQCGAALTPTACPDHMSLIYSPAFTIVEQYLGIKNGVFGLPEGVLPTPAHDHLVTFTTNTSIPWYIVVVLVFNPNIFPNPITGQCQQIVPSNQTDPTQYCLNSISALEQAMQTYDSAVATANANNPIWLALGKPGLDVVVPGITSPSQLFSATNSNMVLFFSDPDIYPYPI
;
A
#
# COMPACT_ATOMS: atom_id res chain seq x y z
N MET A 1 19.87 -19.77 55.20
CA MET A 1 20.47 -19.50 53.88
C MET A 1 20.07 -18.09 53.43
N LYS A 2 21.02 -17.15 53.31
CA LYS A 2 20.77 -15.82 52.75
C LYS A 2 20.76 -15.93 51.22
N LYS A 3 19.68 -15.48 50.55
CA LYS A 3 19.65 -15.32 49.08
C LYS A 3 20.44 -14.07 48.72
N GLU A 4 21.56 -14.23 48.03
CA GLU A 4 22.28 -13.12 47.42
C GLU A 4 21.44 -12.55 46.27
N LYS A 5 21.08 -11.27 46.36
CA LYS A 5 20.54 -10.52 45.23
C LYS A 5 21.71 -10.20 44.30
N ARG A 6 21.83 -10.92 43.18
CA ARG A 6 22.74 -10.54 42.10
C ARG A 6 22.19 -9.28 41.43
N ALA A 7 22.82 -8.14 41.71
CA ALA A 7 22.62 -6.92 40.94
C ALA A 7 23.29 -7.12 39.57
N VAL A 8 22.49 -7.24 38.52
CA VAL A 8 23.00 -7.15 37.14
C VAL A 8 23.42 -5.71 36.94
N SER A 9 24.72 -5.49 36.72
CA SER A 9 25.31 -4.16 36.60
C SER A 9 24.72 -3.39 35.42
N ASN A 10 24.23 -2.17 35.66
CA ASN A 10 23.70 -1.25 34.63
C ASN A 10 24.68 -1.00 33.47
N ILE A 11 25.98 -1.26 33.67
CA ILE A 11 27.03 -1.18 32.66
C ILE A 11 26.84 -2.23 31.56
N VAL A 12 26.36 -3.43 31.90
CA VAL A 12 26.10 -4.50 30.91
C VAL A 12 24.90 -4.14 30.05
N PHE A 13 23.86 -3.56 30.64
CA PHE A 13 22.66 -3.12 29.92
C PHE A 13 22.96 -1.93 29.00
N ALA A 14 23.74 -0.95 29.47
CA ALA A 14 24.21 0.17 28.65
C ALA A 14 25.10 -0.30 27.48
N GLY A 15 25.96 -1.29 27.71
CA GLY A 15 26.79 -1.89 26.66
C GLY A 15 25.96 -2.54 25.55
N VAL A 16 24.91 -3.30 25.89
CA VAL A 16 24.00 -3.92 24.92
C VAL A 16 23.24 -2.86 24.11
N VAL A 17 22.74 -1.81 24.75
CA VAL A 17 22.03 -0.71 24.08
C VAL A 17 22.94 0.05 23.11
N ILE A 18 24.18 0.34 23.50
CA ILE A 18 25.16 1.01 22.63
C ILE A 18 25.51 0.14 21.42
N VAL A 19 25.70 -1.17 21.61
CA VAL A 19 25.97 -2.10 20.51
C VAL A 19 24.78 -2.16 19.54
N LEU A 20 23.53 -2.19 20.05
CA LEU A 20 22.34 -2.18 19.21
C LEU A 20 22.18 -0.87 18.42
N ILE A 21 22.49 0.28 19.02
CA ILE A 21 22.46 1.59 18.33
C ILE A 21 23.54 1.65 17.25
N ILE A 22 24.74 1.12 17.51
CA ILE A 22 25.83 1.07 16.53
C ILE A 22 25.48 0.13 15.36
N ILE A 23 24.89 -1.04 15.63
CA ILE A 23 24.43 -1.96 14.58
C ILE A 23 23.30 -1.32 13.76
N ALA A 24 22.35 -0.63 14.41
CA ALA A 24 21.28 0.08 13.73
C ALA A 24 21.82 1.23 12.84
N ALA A 25 22.77 2.03 13.34
CA ALA A 25 23.37 3.14 12.61
C ALA A 25 24.28 2.67 11.45
N ILE A 26 25.09 1.63 11.66
CA ILE A 26 25.92 1.03 10.61
C ILE A 26 25.04 0.32 9.57
N GLY A 27 23.97 -0.35 10.00
CA GLY A 27 22.95 -0.92 9.11
C GLY A 27 22.32 0.15 8.21
N PHE A 28 21.93 1.29 8.79
CA PHE A 28 21.34 2.43 8.06
C PHE A 28 22.34 3.10 7.09
N ALA A 29 23.62 3.25 7.49
CA ALA A 29 24.65 3.89 6.67
C ALA A 29 25.13 3.00 5.50
N LEU A 30 25.23 1.68 5.72
CA LEU A 30 25.53 0.72 4.64
C LEU A 30 24.32 0.52 3.71
N TYR A 31 23.10 0.70 4.22
CA TYR A 31 21.86 0.65 3.43
C TYR A 31 21.73 1.82 2.44
N ALA A 32 22.05 3.04 2.86
CA ALA A 32 21.99 4.23 1.99
C ALA A 32 23.04 4.24 0.84
N THR A 33 24.00 3.31 0.85
CA THR A 33 25.10 3.25 -0.12
C THR A 33 25.08 2.01 -1.02
N LYS A 34 24.16 1.07 -0.80
CA LYS A 34 24.05 -0.15 -1.62
C LYS A 34 23.37 0.18 -2.95
N LYS A 35 24.17 0.29 -4.01
CA LYS A 35 23.66 0.50 -5.38
C LYS A 35 22.80 -0.70 -5.79
N PRO A 36 21.62 -0.50 -6.41
CA PRO A 36 20.79 -1.61 -6.90
C PRO A 36 21.55 -2.42 -7.94
N SER A 37 21.46 -3.75 -7.85
CA SER A 37 22.01 -4.65 -8.86
C SER A 37 21.26 -4.49 -10.18
N THR A 38 22.00 -4.15 -11.24
CA THR A 38 21.47 -3.94 -12.59
C THR A 38 21.46 -5.25 -13.37
N VAL A 39 20.31 -5.66 -13.90
CA VAL A 39 20.22 -6.70 -14.94
C VAL A 39 19.57 -6.09 -16.16
N THR A 40 20.23 -6.21 -17.32
CA THR A 40 19.77 -5.67 -18.59
C THR A 40 18.72 -6.60 -19.19
N THR A 41 17.48 -6.14 -19.39
CA THR A 41 16.47 -6.88 -20.14
C THR A 41 16.06 -6.09 -21.37
N THR A 42 16.28 -6.66 -22.55
CA THR A 42 15.91 -6.08 -23.84
C THR A 42 14.45 -6.37 -24.11
N SER A 43 13.60 -5.35 -24.12
CA SER A 43 12.22 -5.46 -24.63
C SER A 43 12.16 -4.89 -26.05
N ILE A 44 11.65 -5.69 -26.98
CA ILE A 44 11.49 -5.31 -28.39
C ILE A 44 10.03 -4.88 -28.56
N SER A 45 9.80 -3.61 -28.85
CA SER A 45 8.49 -3.12 -29.28
C SER A 45 8.60 -2.67 -30.74
N SER A 46 7.76 -3.24 -31.61
CA SER A 46 7.65 -2.87 -33.01
C SER A 46 6.44 -1.95 -33.21
N LEU A 47 6.69 -0.75 -33.73
CA LEU A 47 5.64 0.15 -34.21
C LEU A 47 5.70 0.16 -35.74
N THR A 48 4.63 -0.26 -36.40
CA THR A 48 4.47 -0.16 -37.84
C THR A 48 3.83 1.17 -38.18
N VAL A 49 4.59 2.10 -38.77
CA VAL A 49 4.06 3.38 -39.26
C VAL A 49 3.94 3.30 -40.77
N THR A 50 2.73 3.47 -41.30
CA THR A 50 2.49 3.54 -42.74
C THR A 50 2.49 5.01 -43.16
N GLN A 51 3.46 5.44 -43.97
CA GLN A 51 3.45 6.76 -44.59
C GLN A 51 3.25 6.65 -46.10
N THR A 52 2.37 7.49 -46.63
CA THR A 52 2.12 7.62 -48.07
C THR A 52 2.80 8.90 -48.54
N SER A 53 3.66 8.81 -49.54
CA SER A 53 4.35 9.98 -50.09
C SER A 53 4.15 10.02 -51.60
N THR A 54 3.76 11.19 -52.12
CA THR A 54 3.43 11.39 -53.53
C THR A 54 4.44 12.35 -54.16
N THR A 55 5.20 11.88 -55.14
CA THR A 55 6.13 12.72 -55.91
C THR A 55 5.58 12.99 -57.30
N THR A 56 5.58 14.26 -57.70
CA THR A 56 5.15 14.71 -59.03
C THR A 56 6.35 15.22 -59.79
N SER A 57 6.65 14.62 -60.95
CA SER A 57 7.71 15.07 -61.86
C SER A 57 7.12 15.52 -63.19
N THR A 58 7.71 16.56 -63.78
CA THR A 58 7.21 17.27 -64.96
C THR A 58 7.51 16.54 -66.28
N VAL A 59 7.01 15.31 -66.45
CA VAL A 59 6.58 14.70 -67.72
C VAL A 59 5.54 13.63 -67.34
N THR A 60 4.34 13.70 -67.90
CA THR A 60 3.12 12.98 -67.48
C THR A 60 3.31 11.48 -67.20
N GLN A 61 3.48 11.12 -65.93
CA GLN A 61 3.22 9.78 -65.36
C GLN A 61 3.12 9.89 -63.83
N THR A 62 1.97 9.57 -63.27
CA THR A 62 1.76 9.52 -61.80
C THR A 62 2.07 8.12 -61.31
N SER A 63 3.06 7.96 -60.43
CA SER A 63 3.38 6.69 -59.79
C SER A 63 3.19 6.83 -58.27
N THR A 64 2.39 5.93 -57.69
CA THR A 64 2.18 5.88 -56.24
C THR A 64 3.05 4.76 -55.68
N GLN A 65 4.01 5.09 -54.81
CA GLN A 65 4.80 4.10 -54.08
C GLN A 65 4.37 4.07 -52.61
N THR A 66 4.00 2.88 -52.13
CA THR A 66 3.77 2.63 -50.71
C THR A 66 5.09 2.19 -50.09
N VAL A 67 5.65 2.98 -49.17
CA VAL A 67 6.90 2.66 -48.46
C VAL A 67 6.56 2.26 -47.02
N THR A 68 6.80 1.00 -46.67
CA THR A 68 6.67 0.51 -45.29
C THR A 68 7.99 0.73 -44.57
N GLN A 69 8.02 1.65 -43.59
CA GLN A 69 9.20 1.92 -42.77
C GLN A 69 8.98 1.35 -41.36
N THR A 70 9.75 0.32 -41.02
CA THR A 70 9.73 -0.25 -39.66
C THR A 70 10.76 0.49 -38.81
N THR A 71 10.30 1.29 -37.84
CA THR A 71 11.18 1.98 -36.89
C THR A 71 11.23 1.18 -35.59
N THR A 72 12.38 0.58 -35.30
CA THR A 72 12.62 -0.10 -34.00
C THR A 72 13.11 0.94 -33.00
N GLN A 73 12.26 1.37 -32.07
CA GLN A 73 12.68 2.17 -30.93
C GLN A 73 13.09 1.26 -29.76
N THR A 74 14.35 1.36 -29.34
CA THR A 74 14.86 0.69 -28.15
C THR A 74 14.81 1.67 -26.98
N THR A 75 13.80 1.56 -26.12
CA THR A 75 13.74 2.31 -24.85
C THR A 75 14.35 1.50 -23.72
N THR A 76 15.43 1.99 -23.13
CA THR A 76 16.06 1.37 -21.95
C THR A 76 15.31 1.82 -20.70
N VAL A 77 14.42 0.97 -20.16
CA VAL A 77 13.75 1.23 -18.88
C VAL A 77 14.55 0.58 -17.76
N VAL A 78 15.11 1.39 -16.85
CA VAL A 78 15.77 0.91 -15.64
C VAL A 78 14.69 0.73 -14.56
N ARG A 79 14.28 -0.51 -14.28
CA ARG A 79 13.52 -0.85 -13.07
C ARG A 79 14.46 -1.49 -12.04
N PRO A 80 14.46 -1.07 -10.77
CA PRO A 80 15.10 -1.84 -9.71
C PRO A 80 14.47 -3.24 -9.66
N ILE A 81 15.26 -4.26 -9.34
CA ILE A 81 14.74 -5.60 -9.04
C ILE A 81 13.87 -5.43 -7.80
N THR A 82 12.55 -5.41 -7.98
CA THR A 82 11.65 -5.59 -6.85
C THR A 82 11.90 -7.02 -6.39
N VAL A 83 12.53 -7.18 -5.23
CA VAL A 83 12.49 -8.48 -4.56
C VAL A 83 11.01 -8.81 -4.46
N ASN A 84 10.58 -10.00 -4.88
CA ASN A 84 9.19 -10.46 -4.75
C ASN A 84 8.86 -10.70 -3.28
N ALA A 85 9.11 -9.72 -2.42
CA ALA A 85 8.97 -9.77 -0.98
C ALA A 85 8.28 -8.49 -0.48
N SER A 86 7.51 -8.61 0.59
CA SER A 86 7.10 -7.49 1.43
C SER A 86 7.08 -7.93 2.90
N GLY A 87 6.95 -6.96 3.80
CA GLY A 87 6.74 -7.22 5.22
C GLY A 87 5.26 -7.39 5.54
N ALA A 88 4.95 -8.11 6.61
CA ALA A 88 3.65 -8.08 7.27
C ALA A 88 3.83 -8.09 8.79
N PHE A 89 2.74 -7.83 9.51
CA PHE A 89 2.66 -8.07 10.94
C PHE A 89 1.92 -9.37 11.22
N TYR A 90 2.46 -10.14 12.16
CA TYR A 90 1.83 -11.32 12.72
C TYR A 90 2.17 -11.41 14.21
N ASP A 91 1.13 -11.40 15.04
CA ASP A 91 1.23 -11.57 16.49
C ASP A 91 2.30 -10.67 17.17
N GLY A 92 2.31 -9.38 16.79
CA GLY A 92 3.24 -8.39 17.32
C GLY A 92 4.64 -8.42 16.70
N GLN A 93 4.91 -9.32 15.75
CA GLN A 93 6.19 -9.45 15.06
C GLN A 93 6.11 -8.96 13.62
N VAL A 94 7.25 -8.49 13.11
CA VAL A 94 7.43 -8.22 11.68
C VAL A 94 7.90 -9.50 11.00
N ILE A 95 7.14 -9.95 10.02
CA ILE A 95 7.43 -11.13 9.20
C ILE A 95 7.69 -10.71 7.75
N THR A 96 8.25 -11.60 6.95
CA THR A 96 8.48 -11.39 5.52
C THR A 96 7.66 -12.37 4.73
N PHE A 97 6.95 -11.91 3.72
CA PHE A 97 6.30 -12.80 2.77
C PHE A 97 6.86 -12.58 1.37
N LEU A 98 6.81 -13.63 0.57
CA LEU A 98 7.18 -13.65 -0.84
C LEU A 98 5.95 -13.77 -1.71
N TYR A 99 5.85 -12.92 -2.73
CA TYR A 99 4.82 -12.99 -3.75
C TYR A 99 5.12 -14.14 -4.70
N THR A 100 4.14 -15.03 -4.85
CA THR A 100 4.29 -16.30 -5.58
C THR A 100 3.54 -16.31 -6.90
N ALA A 101 2.59 -15.39 -7.10
CA ALA A 101 1.88 -15.20 -8.35
C ALA A 101 1.29 -13.78 -8.44
N GLN A 102 0.83 -13.41 -9.63
CA GLN A 102 0.10 -12.15 -9.84
C GLN A 102 -1.24 -12.15 -9.11
N PHE A 103 -1.65 -10.98 -8.64
CA PHE A 103 -2.96 -10.74 -8.07
C PHE A 103 -4.11 -11.10 -9.05
N MET A 104 -5.29 -11.31 -8.49
CA MET A 104 -6.53 -11.46 -9.25
C MET A 104 -7.67 -10.67 -8.60
N CYS A 105 -8.69 -10.34 -9.38
CA CYS A 105 -9.86 -9.60 -8.91
C CYS A 105 -11.12 -10.39 -9.24
N THR A 106 -11.79 -10.92 -8.22
CA THR A 106 -12.88 -11.88 -8.36
C THR A 106 -14.06 -11.60 -7.41
N PRO A 107 -15.30 -11.56 -7.93
CA PRO A 107 -15.62 -11.35 -9.33
C PRO A 107 -15.14 -9.96 -9.79
N ASN A 108 -15.16 -9.67 -11.09
CA ASN A 108 -14.76 -8.35 -11.59
C ASN A 108 -15.61 -7.23 -10.95
N ALA A 109 -15.01 -6.06 -10.72
CA ALA A 109 -15.67 -4.88 -10.15
C ALA A 109 -17.00 -4.50 -10.82
N THR A 110 -17.18 -4.80 -12.12
CA THR A 110 -18.43 -4.54 -12.83
C THR A 110 -19.63 -5.35 -12.33
N VAL A 111 -19.40 -6.45 -11.60
CA VAL A 111 -20.46 -7.21 -10.92
C VAL A 111 -21.04 -6.42 -9.74
N PHE A 112 -20.19 -5.66 -9.05
CA PHE A 112 -20.59 -4.83 -7.91
C PHE A 112 -21.06 -3.44 -8.35
N PHE A 113 -20.38 -2.87 -9.34
CA PHE A 113 -20.60 -1.50 -9.83
C PHE A 113 -20.84 -1.50 -11.35
N PRO A 114 -22.00 -1.96 -11.83
CA PRO A 114 -22.30 -2.06 -13.26
C PRO A 114 -22.35 -0.70 -13.98
N ASN A 115 -22.44 0.40 -13.24
CA ASN A 115 -22.41 1.76 -13.79
C ASN A 115 -20.98 2.35 -13.86
N ALA A 116 -19.98 1.70 -13.27
CA ALA A 116 -18.60 2.17 -13.21
C ALA A 116 -17.68 1.45 -14.22
N VAL A 117 -18.22 1.02 -15.37
CA VAL A 117 -17.54 0.12 -16.32
C VAL A 117 -16.21 0.69 -16.82
N ASN A 118 -16.13 2.00 -17.06
CA ASN A 118 -14.90 2.63 -17.57
C ASN A 118 -13.82 2.69 -16.47
N GLN A 119 -14.22 3.00 -15.24
CA GLN A 119 -13.37 3.01 -14.06
C GLN A 119 -12.79 1.61 -13.81
N SER A 120 -13.66 0.59 -13.78
CA SER A 120 -13.28 -0.80 -13.54
C SER A 120 -12.32 -1.34 -14.59
N LYS A 121 -12.45 -0.96 -15.87
CA LYS A 121 -11.51 -1.38 -16.93
C LYS A 121 -10.09 -0.86 -16.69
N VAL A 122 -9.95 0.41 -16.27
CA VAL A 122 -8.64 1.02 -15.98
C VAL A 122 -8.01 0.41 -14.73
N ALA A 123 -8.81 0.06 -13.73
CA ALA A 123 -8.38 -0.64 -12.52
C ALA A 123 -8.25 -2.18 -12.70
N MET A 124 -8.24 -2.69 -13.93
CA MET A 124 -8.13 -4.14 -14.23
C MET A 124 -9.19 -5.00 -13.53
N GLY A 125 -10.35 -4.42 -13.26
CA GLY A 125 -11.47 -5.06 -12.57
C GLY A 125 -11.32 -5.13 -11.06
N CYS A 126 -10.29 -4.52 -10.47
CA CYS A 126 -10.06 -4.49 -9.04
C CYS A 126 -10.75 -3.29 -8.39
N GLU A 127 -11.36 -3.51 -7.23
CA GLU A 127 -12.03 -2.46 -6.47
C GLU A 127 -11.92 -2.64 -4.96
N VAL A 128 -12.14 -1.52 -4.28
CA VAL A 128 -12.32 -1.42 -2.84
C VAL A 128 -13.63 -0.67 -2.57
N GLY A 129 -14.58 -1.32 -1.92
CA GLY A 129 -15.92 -0.81 -1.67
C GLY A 129 -16.98 -1.91 -1.66
N ALA A 130 -16.73 -3.02 -2.33
CA ALA A 130 -17.53 -4.24 -2.24
C ALA A 130 -16.63 -5.49 -2.28
N GLY A 131 -17.22 -6.64 -1.97
CA GLY A 131 -16.51 -7.90 -1.94
C GLY A 131 -17.49 -9.06 -1.77
N ASN A 132 -17.09 -10.24 -2.24
CA ASN A 132 -17.88 -11.45 -2.08
C ASN A 132 -16.96 -12.61 -1.72
N ILE A 133 -16.85 -12.89 -0.42
CA ILE A 133 -15.97 -13.94 0.10
C ILE A 133 -16.29 -15.32 -0.48
N SER A 134 -17.56 -15.58 -0.82
CA SER A 134 -18.00 -16.85 -1.40
C SER A 134 -17.53 -17.06 -2.85
N ALA A 135 -17.06 -15.99 -3.52
CA ALA A 135 -16.50 -16.05 -4.87
C ALA A 135 -14.97 -16.25 -4.89
N PHE A 136 -14.30 -16.19 -3.74
CA PHE A 136 -12.85 -16.39 -3.67
C PHE A 136 -12.46 -17.87 -3.80
N PRO A 137 -11.22 -18.16 -4.24
CA PRO A 137 -10.72 -19.52 -4.31
C PRO A 137 -10.83 -20.25 -2.96
N LYS A 138 -11.06 -21.57 -3.00
CA LYS A 138 -11.09 -22.39 -1.78
C LYS A 138 -9.75 -22.30 -1.05
N GLY A 139 -9.81 -22.24 0.28
CA GLY A 139 -8.63 -22.10 1.12
C GLY A 139 -8.07 -20.67 1.15
N ALA A 140 -8.80 -19.69 0.64
CA ALA A 140 -8.40 -18.29 0.76
C ALA A 140 -8.49 -17.80 2.21
N ALA A 141 -7.50 -17.04 2.63
CA ALA A 141 -7.40 -16.45 3.97
C ALA A 141 -7.44 -14.92 3.91
N PRO A 142 -7.86 -14.23 4.98
CA PRO A 142 -7.83 -12.77 5.02
C PRO A 142 -6.40 -12.26 5.16
N VAL A 143 -6.09 -11.19 4.45
CA VAL A 143 -4.99 -10.27 4.76
C VAL A 143 -5.58 -8.87 4.95
N PHE A 144 -5.25 -8.23 6.06
CA PHE A 144 -5.73 -6.91 6.40
C PHE A 144 -4.73 -5.87 5.90
N VAL A 145 -5.18 -5.01 5.00
CA VAL A 145 -4.36 -3.96 4.39
C VAL A 145 -4.59 -2.66 5.16
N LEU A 146 -3.60 -2.30 5.98
CA LEU A 146 -3.64 -1.13 6.86
C LEU A 146 -3.21 0.12 6.07
N VAL A 147 -4.16 0.98 5.75
CA VAL A 147 -3.93 2.24 5.04
C VAL A 147 -3.87 3.38 6.06
N PRO A 148 -2.79 4.18 6.12
CA PRO A 148 -2.64 5.30 7.06
C PRO A 148 -3.51 6.49 6.62
N ALA A 149 -4.83 6.33 6.66
CA ALA A 149 -5.80 7.31 6.17
C ALA A 149 -5.68 8.68 6.86
N PHE A 150 -5.13 8.72 8.09
CA PHE A 150 -4.78 9.96 8.80
C PHE A 150 -3.81 10.87 8.04
N ALA A 151 -2.98 10.32 7.14
CA ALA A 151 -2.08 11.10 6.28
C ALA A 151 -2.79 11.74 5.06
N GLY A 152 -4.12 11.57 4.96
CA GLY A 152 -4.95 12.16 3.93
C GLY A 152 -4.58 11.71 2.53
N LEU A 153 -4.71 12.59 1.54
CA LEU A 153 -4.49 12.24 0.13
C LEU A 153 -3.03 11.87 -0.22
N SER A 154 -2.07 12.16 0.68
CA SER A 154 -0.67 11.77 0.47
C SER A 154 -0.48 10.25 0.43
N ILE A 155 -1.42 9.45 0.95
CA ILE A 155 -1.37 7.99 0.87
C ILE A 155 -1.29 7.45 -0.56
N PHE A 156 -1.71 8.22 -1.57
CA PHE A 156 -1.69 7.79 -2.97
C PHE A 156 -0.34 7.99 -3.66
N GLY A 157 0.71 8.40 -2.93
CA GLY A 157 2.06 8.53 -3.49
C GLY A 157 2.28 9.71 -4.43
N VAL A 158 1.26 10.54 -4.64
CA VAL A 158 1.35 11.71 -5.51
C VAL A 158 2.01 12.86 -4.77
N GLN A 159 3.16 13.31 -5.26
CA GLN A 159 3.96 14.37 -4.60
C GLN A 159 3.18 15.69 -4.48
N SER A 160 2.35 16.05 -5.47
CA SER A 160 1.50 17.25 -5.39
C SER A 160 0.39 17.14 -4.33
N LEU A 161 0.08 15.92 -3.87
CA LEU A 161 -0.80 15.64 -2.73
C LEU A 161 -0.03 15.51 -1.40
N GLY A 162 1.28 15.78 -1.41
CA GLY A 162 2.11 15.82 -0.22
C GLY A 162 2.91 14.55 0.07
N ALA A 163 2.86 13.53 -0.80
CA ALA A 163 3.67 12.32 -0.62
C ALA A 163 5.17 12.58 -0.87
N THR A 164 6.02 11.70 -0.35
CA THR A 164 7.45 11.69 -0.68
C THR A 164 7.68 11.18 -2.11
N PRO A 165 8.85 11.46 -2.73
CA PRO A 165 9.20 10.89 -4.04
C PRO A 165 9.25 9.37 -4.06
N GLN A 166 9.49 8.74 -2.92
CA GLN A 166 9.48 7.29 -2.75
C GLN A 166 8.05 6.72 -2.76
N GLY A 167 7.03 7.55 -2.53
CA GLY A 167 5.63 7.14 -2.45
C GLY A 167 5.14 6.84 -1.05
N PHE A 168 5.87 7.32 -0.03
CA PHE A 168 5.40 7.27 1.36
C PHE A 168 4.50 8.48 1.68
N PRO A 169 3.41 8.27 2.45
CA PRO A 169 2.58 9.36 2.93
C PRO A 169 3.35 10.28 3.88
N VAL A 170 2.90 11.54 3.95
CA VAL A 170 3.39 12.52 4.90
C VAL A 170 2.21 13.05 5.71
N PHE A 171 2.24 12.80 7.00
CA PHE A 171 1.28 13.36 7.95
C PHE A 171 1.82 14.67 8.50
N LYS A 172 1.04 15.74 8.41
CA LYS A 172 1.42 17.07 8.91
C LYS A 172 0.71 17.33 10.23
N TYR A 173 1.47 17.53 11.29
CA TYR A 173 0.93 17.82 12.61
C TYR A 173 1.81 18.82 13.36
N ASN A 174 1.17 19.82 13.97
CA ASN A 174 1.83 20.86 14.77
C ASN A 174 3.03 21.56 14.07
N GLY A 175 2.94 21.77 12.75
CA GLY A 175 4.00 22.38 11.95
C GLY A 175 5.16 21.45 11.56
N GLU A 176 5.11 20.18 11.97
CA GLU A 176 6.08 19.14 11.62
C GLU A 176 5.52 18.18 10.54
N ASN A 177 6.41 17.64 9.73
CA ASN A 177 6.10 16.62 8.73
C ASN A 177 6.60 15.25 9.22
N TYR A 178 5.67 14.33 9.46
CA TYR A 178 5.95 12.94 9.79
C TYR A 178 5.84 12.10 8.53
N THR A 179 6.97 11.61 8.02
CA THR A 179 6.95 10.59 6.95
C THR A 179 6.47 9.27 7.56
N ILE A 180 5.39 8.74 7.02
CA ILE A 180 4.83 7.46 7.47
C ILE A 180 5.42 6.38 6.60
N TYR A 181 6.42 5.68 7.14
CA TYR A 181 6.98 4.52 6.48
C TYR A 181 5.99 3.37 6.55
N THR A 182 5.83 2.67 5.44
CA THR A 182 4.98 1.49 5.29
C THR A 182 5.79 0.36 4.65
N GLN A 183 5.31 -0.88 4.78
CA GLN A 183 5.86 -2.07 4.13
C GLN A 183 5.72 -1.97 2.61
N CYS A 184 4.67 -1.31 2.14
CA CYS A 184 4.44 -0.95 0.75
C CYS A 184 4.25 0.56 0.60
N GLY A 185 5.10 1.22 -0.18
CA GLY A 185 4.78 2.53 -0.72
C GLY A 185 3.56 2.46 -1.64
N ALA A 186 3.02 3.62 -2.00
CA ALA A 186 1.91 3.69 -2.94
C ALA A 186 2.30 3.12 -4.31
N ALA A 187 1.33 2.60 -5.06
CA ALA A 187 1.59 2.12 -6.41
C ALA A 187 2.14 3.23 -7.33
N LEU A 188 2.84 2.80 -8.39
CA LEU A 188 3.51 3.68 -9.36
C LEU A 188 4.70 4.47 -8.80
N THR A 189 5.18 4.14 -7.59
CA THR A 189 6.36 4.75 -6.99
C THR A 189 7.49 3.72 -6.76
N PRO A 190 8.72 4.17 -6.43
CA PRO A 190 9.86 3.26 -6.25
C PRO A 190 9.73 2.22 -5.13
N THR A 191 8.95 2.50 -4.08
CA THR A 191 8.78 1.59 -2.94
C THR A 191 7.44 0.85 -2.94
N ALA A 192 6.72 0.87 -4.07
CA ALA A 192 5.51 0.07 -4.26
C ALA A 192 5.81 -1.43 -4.07
N CYS A 193 4.86 -2.15 -3.50
CA CYS A 193 4.99 -3.60 -3.39
C CYS A 193 4.96 -4.29 -4.75
N PRO A 194 5.73 -5.38 -4.92
CA PRO A 194 5.67 -6.21 -6.12
C PRO A 194 4.29 -6.84 -6.24
N ASP A 195 3.91 -7.16 -7.48
CA ASP A 195 2.68 -7.89 -7.83
C ASP A 195 1.40 -7.35 -7.15
N HIS A 196 1.38 -6.04 -6.88
CA HIS A 196 0.21 -5.27 -6.52
C HIS A 196 -0.40 -4.64 -7.78
N MET A 197 -1.72 -4.51 -7.80
CA MET A 197 -2.39 -3.68 -8.79
C MET A 197 -1.90 -2.23 -8.71
N SER A 198 -1.67 -1.62 -9.87
CA SER A 198 -1.21 -0.24 -9.91
C SER A 198 -2.30 0.77 -9.57
N LEU A 199 -3.54 0.46 -9.95
CA LEU A 199 -4.71 1.33 -9.82
C LEU A 199 -5.88 0.52 -9.26
N ILE A 200 -6.69 1.15 -8.41
CA ILE A 200 -7.90 0.57 -7.82
C ILE A 200 -9.07 1.52 -8.02
N TYR A 201 -10.25 0.95 -8.26
CA TYR A 201 -11.50 1.69 -8.20
C TYR A 201 -12.06 1.69 -6.77
N SER A 202 -12.55 2.83 -6.28
CA SER A 202 -13.32 2.89 -5.05
C SER A 202 -14.45 3.92 -5.11
N PRO A 203 -15.70 3.52 -4.79
CA PRO A 203 -16.79 4.47 -4.58
C PRO A 203 -16.50 5.46 -3.45
N ALA A 204 -15.74 5.07 -2.43
CA ALA A 204 -15.34 5.99 -1.36
C ALA A 204 -14.46 7.12 -1.91
N PHE A 205 -13.56 6.82 -2.84
CA PHE A 205 -12.75 7.87 -3.51
C PHE A 205 -13.58 8.74 -4.42
N THR A 206 -14.59 8.19 -5.08
CA THR A 206 -15.58 9.00 -5.83
C THR A 206 -16.21 10.05 -4.89
N ILE A 207 -16.60 9.65 -3.68
CA ILE A 207 -17.17 10.58 -2.68
C ILE A 207 -16.15 11.63 -2.25
N VAL A 208 -14.88 11.26 -2.03
CA VAL A 208 -13.80 12.22 -1.69
C VAL A 208 -13.58 13.22 -2.82
N GLU A 209 -13.52 12.77 -4.08
CA GLU A 209 -13.39 13.63 -5.24
C GLU A 209 -14.55 14.60 -5.34
N GLN A 210 -15.79 14.12 -5.21
CA GLN A 210 -16.98 14.96 -5.24
C GLN A 210 -17.00 15.98 -4.10
N TYR A 211 -16.58 15.58 -2.89
CA TYR A 211 -16.43 16.48 -1.76
C TYR A 211 -15.43 17.61 -2.04
N LEU A 212 -14.35 17.30 -2.78
CA LEU A 212 -13.36 18.27 -3.24
C LEU A 212 -13.79 19.04 -4.50
N GLY A 213 -14.99 18.82 -5.01
CA GLY A 213 -15.51 19.45 -6.23
C GLY A 213 -14.93 18.90 -7.53
N ILE A 214 -14.28 17.74 -7.48
CA ILE A 214 -13.68 17.04 -8.62
C ILE A 214 -14.73 16.06 -9.17
N LYS A 215 -15.09 16.21 -10.46
CA LYS A 215 -16.18 15.43 -11.09
C LYS A 215 -15.76 14.54 -12.24
N ASN A 216 -14.50 14.62 -12.67
CA ASN A 216 -13.98 13.90 -13.85
C ASN A 216 -12.73 13.08 -13.51
N GLY A 217 -12.50 12.81 -12.23
CA GLY A 217 -11.27 12.21 -11.72
C GLY A 217 -10.08 13.16 -11.69
N VAL A 218 -8.93 12.62 -11.28
CA VAL A 218 -7.64 13.35 -11.14
C VAL A 218 -6.52 12.64 -11.88
N PHE A 219 -5.44 13.36 -12.19
CA PHE A 219 -4.21 12.81 -12.79
C PHE A 219 -4.43 12.06 -14.12
N GLY A 220 -5.47 12.43 -14.87
CA GLY A 220 -5.85 11.76 -16.11
C GLY A 220 -6.54 10.41 -15.91
N LEU A 221 -6.89 10.06 -14.66
CA LEU A 221 -7.64 8.86 -14.32
C LEU A 221 -9.15 9.18 -14.26
N PRO A 222 -10.02 8.20 -14.54
CA PRO A 222 -11.46 8.32 -14.30
C PRO A 222 -11.79 8.59 -12.82
N GLU A 223 -12.95 9.18 -12.57
CA GLU A 223 -13.49 9.38 -11.21
C GLU A 223 -13.49 8.06 -10.42
N GLY A 224 -13.06 8.11 -9.16
CA GLY A 224 -12.98 6.98 -8.25
C GLY A 224 -11.80 6.04 -8.50
N VAL A 225 -10.93 6.31 -9.48
CA VAL A 225 -9.73 5.50 -9.75
C VAL A 225 -8.49 6.25 -9.29
N LEU A 226 -7.76 5.64 -8.36
CA LEU A 226 -6.50 6.17 -7.83
C LEU A 226 -5.43 5.08 -7.78
N PRO A 227 -4.14 5.46 -7.68
CA PRO A 227 -3.09 4.51 -7.33
C PRO A 227 -3.45 3.74 -6.07
N THR A 228 -3.05 2.48 -5.98
CA THR A 228 -3.14 1.75 -4.72
C THR A 228 -2.38 2.53 -3.64
N PRO A 229 -3.01 2.84 -2.49
CA PRO A 229 -2.37 3.65 -1.47
C PRO A 229 -1.19 2.90 -0.82
N ALA A 230 -0.28 3.64 -0.21
CA ALA A 230 0.73 3.08 0.68
C ALA A 230 0.04 2.37 1.86
N HIS A 231 0.58 1.24 2.28
CA HIS A 231 -0.06 0.38 3.28
C HIS A 231 0.90 -0.62 3.92
N ASP A 232 0.44 -1.17 5.04
CA ASP A 232 1.01 -2.34 5.70
C ASP A 232 0.07 -3.54 5.59
N HIS A 233 0.60 -4.74 5.80
CA HIS A 233 -0.14 -5.98 5.86
C HIS A 233 -0.20 -6.50 7.29
N LEU A 234 -1.37 -6.96 7.70
CA LEU A 234 -1.59 -7.70 8.95
C LEU A 234 -2.22 -9.04 8.59
N VAL A 235 -1.59 -10.14 9.02
CA VAL A 235 -2.03 -11.50 8.71
C VAL A 235 -2.45 -12.25 9.96
N THR A 236 -3.25 -13.31 9.76
CA THR A 236 -3.81 -14.12 10.84
C THR A 236 -2.99 -15.36 11.17
N PHE A 237 -2.10 -15.76 10.28
CA PHE A 237 -1.18 -16.88 10.43
C PHE A 237 -0.04 -16.77 9.41
N THR A 238 1.01 -17.56 9.59
CA THR A 238 2.12 -17.70 8.65
C THR A 238 2.04 -19.05 7.93
N THR A 239 2.52 -19.11 6.69
CA THR A 239 2.55 -20.35 5.91
C THR A 239 3.63 -20.28 4.84
N ASN A 240 4.46 -21.32 4.74
CA ASN A 240 5.44 -21.46 3.67
C ASN A 240 4.84 -21.92 2.34
N THR A 241 3.53 -22.16 2.31
CA THR A 241 2.81 -22.60 1.11
C THR A 241 2.12 -21.41 0.47
N SER A 242 2.25 -21.29 -0.85
CA SER A 242 1.49 -20.30 -1.61
C SER A 242 -0.01 -20.58 -1.51
N ILE A 243 -0.74 -19.68 -0.85
CA ILE A 243 -2.21 -19.73 -0.77
C ILE A 243 -2.83 -18.43 -1.29
N PRO A 244 -4.12 -18.43 -1.65
CA PRO A 244 -4.83 -17.19 -1.96
C PRO A 244 -5.10 -16.38 -0.69
N TRP A 245 -4.89 -15.07 -0.76
CA TRP A 245 -5.16 -14.14 0.32
C TRP A 245 -6.14 -13.07 -0.15
N TYR A 246 -7.36 -13.06 0.38
CA TYR A 246 -8.32 -12.02 0.07
C TYR A 246 -8.08 -10.79 0.94
N ILE A 247 -8.22 -9.63 0.33
CA ILE A 247 -7.91 -8.37 1.01
C ILE A 247 -9.11 -7.85 1.80
N VAL A 248 -8.83 -7.37 3.00
CA VAL A 248 -9.74 -6.52 3.78
C VAL A 248 -9.03 -5.20 4.01
N VAL A 249 -9.52 -4.13 3.37
CA VAL A 249 -8.92 -2.80 3.48
C VAL A 249 -9.37 -2.15 4.78
N VAL A 250 -8.39 -1.67 5.54
CA VAL A 250 -8.54 -1.07 6.86
C VAL A 250 -8.05 0.37 6.79
N LEU A 251 -8.94 1.34 7.01
CA LEU A 251 -8.58 2.75 7.07
C LEU A 251 -8.21 3.13 8.51
N VAL A 252 -6.95 3.46 8.73
CA VAL A 252 -6.43 3.86 10.05
C VAL A 252 -6.50 5.38 10.17
N PHE A 253 -7.29 5.87 11.13
CA PHE A 253 -7.44 7.31 11.39
C PHE A 253 -6.67 7.77 12.62
N ASN A 254 -6.30 6.89 13.54
CA ASN A 254 -5.46 7.23 14.68
C ASN A 254 -3.97 7.00 14.34
N PRO A 255 -3.13 8.07 14.25
CA PRO A 255 -1.71 7.93 13.95
C PRO A 255 -0.91 7.23 15.06
N ASN A 256 -1.42 7.21 16.29
CA ASN A 256 -0.70 6.63 17.45
C ASN A 256 -0.66 5.10 17.44
N ILE A 257 -1.52 4.45 16.64
CA ILE A 257 -1.62 2.99 16.56
C ILE A 257 -1.14 2.43 15.23
N PHE A 258 -0.61 3.29 14.34
CA PHE A 258 -0.03 2.83 13.09
C PHE A 258 1.40 2.32 13.35
N PRO A 259 1.66 1.02 13.14
CA PRO A 259 2.93 0.40 13.49
C PRO A 259 4.06 0.89 12.60
N ASN A 260 5.26 0.94 13.16
CA ASN A 260 6.47 1.07 12.36
C ASN A 260 6.69 -0.24 11.57
N PRO A 261 6.93 -0.17 10.25
CA PRO A 261 7.03 -1.36 9.40
C PRO A 261 8.25 -2.24 9.68
N ILE A 262 9.26 -1.71 10.38
CA ILE A 262 10.50 -2.42 10.72
C ILE A 262 10.43 -3.01 12.12
N THR A 263 9.89 -2.28 13.10
CA THR A 263 9.91 -2.71 14.50
C THR A 263 8.58 -3.32 14.97
N GLY A 264 7.49 -3.09 14.24
CA GLY A 264 6.13 -3.44 14.66
C GLY A 264 5.63 -2.64 15.87
N GLN A 265 6.40 -1.64 16.33
CA GLN A 265 6.04 -0.82 17.48
C GLN A 265 5.35 0.48 17.03
N CYS A 266 4.45 0.96 17.87
CA CYS A 266 3.78 2.23 17.67
C CYS A 266 4.36 3.31 18.58
N GLN A 267 4.13 4.56 18.21
CA GLN A 267 4.55 5.71 18.98
C GLN A 267 3.43 6.73 19.04
N GLN A 268 3.35 7.47 20.13
CA GLN A 268 2.43 8.59 20.23
C GLN A 268 2.94 9.77 19.37
N ILE A 269 2.16 10.15 18.36
CA ILE A 269 2.38 11.31 17.49
C ILE A 269 1.44 12.45 17.88
N VAL A 270 0.21 12.12 18.26
CA VAL A 270 -0.87 13.07 18.57
C VAL A 270 -1.35 12.83 20.01
N PRO A 271 -1.76 13.89 20.76
CA PRO A 271 -2.41 13.72 22.06
C PRO A 271 -3.61 12.78 21.99
N SER A 272 -3.80 11.99 23.05
CA SER A 272 -4.87 11.00 23.16
C SER A 272 -5.51 11.10 24.54
N ASN A 273 -6.78 10.71 24.63
CA ASN A 273 -7.52 10.59 25.89
C ASN A 273 -7.40 9.19 26.50
N GLN A 274 -6.70 8.27 25.83
CA GLN A 274 -6.38 6.94 26.34
C GLN A 274 -5.21 7.02 27.31
N THR A 275 -5.18 6.13 28.31
CA THR A 275 -4.07 6.03 29.27
C THR A 275 -2.77 5.60 28.59
N ASP A 276 -2.88 4.67 27.65
CA ASP A 276 -1.80 4.26 26.75
C ASP A 276 -2.26 4.53 25.30
N PRO A 277 -1.78 5.62 24.67
CA PRO A 277 -2.13 5.99 23.30
C PRO A 277 -1.72 4.97 22.23
N THR A 278 -0.85 4.01 22.58
CA THR A 278 -0.27 3.02 21.65
C THR A 278 -0.78 1.60 21.89
N GLN A 279 -1.66 1.39 22.89
CA GLN A 279 -2.08 0.06 23.37
C GLN A 279 -2.69 -0.84 22.29
N TYR A 280 -3.29 -0.25 21.24
CA TYR A 280 -3.90 -0.97 20.13
C TYR A 280 -3.07 -0.86 18.85
N CYS A 281 -1.73 -0.82 19.00
CA CYS A 281 -0.81 -0.88 17.88
C CYS A 281 -1.20 -1.99 16.90
N LEU A 282 -1.40 -1.65 15.62
CA LEU A 282 -2.00 -2.55 14.62
C LEU A 282 -1.01 -3.60 14.09
N ASN A 283 -0.34 -4.30 14.99
CA ASN A 283 0.59 -5.39 14.72
C ASN A 283 -0.01 -6.78 15.06
N SER A 284 -1.29 -6.83 15.46
CA SER A 284 -2.01 -8.05 15.80
C SER A 284 -3.51 -7.90 15.48
N ILE A 285 -4.18 -9.04 15.25
CA ILE A 285 -5.62 -9.08 15.00
C ILE A 285 -6.41 -8.58 16.21
N SER A 286 -6.02 -8.97 17.42
CA SER A 286 -6.68 -8.52 18.64
C SER A 286 -6.66 -7.00 18.77
N ALA A 287 -5.53 -6.36 18.44
CA ALA A 287 -5.44 -4.90 18.40
C ALA A 287 -6.38 -4.28 17.36
N LEU A 288 -6.48 -4.87 16.15
CA LEU A 288 -7.43 -4.43 15.13
C LEU A 288 -8.88 -4.52 15.61
N GLU A 289 -9.28 -5.63 16.23
CA GLU A 289 -10.63 -5.83 16.76
C GLU A 289 -10.98 -4.76 17.82
N GLN A 290 -10.03 -4.41 18.70
CA GLN A 290 -10.21 -3.35 19.70
C GLN A 290 -10.25 -1.96 19.07
N ALA A 291 -9.35 -1.67 18.11
CA ALA A 291 -9.30 -0.37 17.42
C ALA A 291 -10.60 -0.08 16.65
N MET A 292 -11.26 -1.08 16.11
CA MET A 292 -12.57 -0.93 15.46
C MET A 292 -13.70 -0.52 16.42
N GLN A 293 -13.50 -0.63 17.74
CA GLN A 293 -14.49 -0.27 18.75
C GLN A 293 -14.06 0.91 19.62
N THR A 294 -12.83 1.41 19.43
CA THR A 294 -12.23 2.42 20.29
C THR A 294 -12.44 3.82 19.73
N TYR A 295 -12.95 4.71 20.58
CA TYR A 295 -13.03 6.14 20.32
C TYR A 295 -11.84 6.85 20.99
N ASP A 296 -10.99 7.49 20.19
CA ASP A 296 -9.86 8.30 20.67
C ASP A 296 -9.95 9.73 20.14
N SER A 297 -9.72 10.71 21.03
CA SER A 297 -9.56 12.12 20.68
C SER A 297 -8.44 12.40 19.67
N ALA A 298 -7.45 11.51 19.57
CA ALA A 298 -6.39 11.56 18.57
C ALA A 298 -6.94 11.51 17.14
N VAL A 299 -8.03 10.79 16.91
CA VAL A 299 -8.70 10.69 15.59
C VAL A 299 -9.17 12.07 15.14
N ALA A 300 -10.00 12.74 15.94
CA ALA A 300 -10.50 14.07 15.58
C ALA A 300 -9.36 15.09 15.46
N THR A 301 -8.36 15.00 16.33
CA THR A 301 -7.20 15.90 16.35
C THR A 301 -6.33 15.75 15.10
N ALA A 302 -6.05 14.51 14.68
CA ALA A 302 -5.22 14.23 13.51
C ALA A 302 -5.95 14.57 12.19
N ASN A 303 -7.28 14.46 12.16
CA ASN A 303 -8.04 14.44 10.91
C ASN A 303 -8.89 15.67 10.61
N ALA A 304 -8.85 16.72 11.45
CA ALA A 304 -9.73 17.88 11.32
C ALA A 304 -9.80 18.50 9.90
N ASN A 305 -8.68 18.47 9.15
CA ASN A 305 -8.58 18.97 7.78
C ASN A 305 -8.37 17.86 6.72
N ASN A 306 -8.54 16.59 7.08
CA ASN A 306 -8.31 15.46 6.20
C ASN A 306 -9.54 15.22 5.29
N PRO A 307 -9.42 15.38 3.95
CA PRO A 307 -10.54 15.18 3.04
C PRO A 307 -11.16 13.79 3.11
N ILE A 308 -10.35 12.75 3.35
CA ILE A 308 -10.83 11.36 3.45
C ILE A 308 -11.76 11.23 4.66
N TRP A 309 -11.33 11.71 5.82
CA TRP A 309 -12.10 11.67 7.06
C TRP A 309 -13.39 12.52 6.96
N LEU A 310 -13.29 13.71 6.38
CA LEU A 310 -14.44 14.61 6.18
C LEU A 310 -15.48 13.99 5.24
N ALA A 311 -15.06 13.44 4.10
CA ALA A 311 -15.93 12.81 3.13
C ALA A 311 -16.62 11.55 3.66
N LEU A 312 -15.97 10.82 4.56
CA LEU A 312 -16.52 9.63 5.22
C LEU A 312 -17.38 9.95 6.46
N GLY A 313 -17.74 11.21 6.68
CA GLY A 313 -18.67 11.60 7.74
C GLY A 313 -18.02 11.72 9.12
N LYS A 314 -16.70 11.94 9.18
CA LYS A 314 -15.94 12.19 10.43
C LYS A 314 -16.05 11.04 11.44
N PRO A 315 -15.67 9.80 11.06
CA PRO A 315 -15.70 8.68 12.00
C PRO A 315 -14.87 8.98 13.25
N GLY A 316 -15.40 8.62 14.42
CA GLY A 316 -14.73 8.81 15.72
C GLY A 316 -13.88 7.61 16.17
N LEU A 317 -13.92 6.51 15.41
CA LEU A 317 -13.19 5.28 15.71
C LEU A 317 -11.74 5.36 15.24
N ASP A 318 -10.84 4.68 15.94
CA ASP A 318 -9.42 4.60 15.56
C ASP A 318 -9.22 4.03 14.14
N VAL A 319 -10.06 3.05 13.81
CA VAL A 319 -10.05 2.31 12.55
C VAL A 319 -11.45 2.21 11.99
N VAL A 320 -11.56 2.32 10.66
CA VAL A 320 -12.78 2.01 9.91
C VAL A 320 -12.46 0.95 8.87
N VAL A 321 -13.29 -0.08 8.81
CA VAL A 321 -13.26 -1.08 7.74
C VAL A 321 -14.53 -0.89 6.91
N PRO A 322 -14.47 -0.25 5.74
CA PRO A 322 -15.66 0.01 4.93
C PRO A 322 -16.49 -1.26 4.72
N GLY A 323 -17.81 -1.18 4.94
CA GLY A 323 -18.72 -2.34 4.80
C GLY A 323 -18.71 -3.35 5.96
N ILE A 324 -17.81 -3.21 6.94
CA ILE A 324 -17.70 -4.09 8.12
C ILE A 324 -17.95 -3.24 9.38
N THR A 325 -19.04 -3.55 10.09
CA THR A 325 -19.51 -2.72 11.22
C THR A 325 -19.15 -3.27 12.59
N SER A 326 -18.64 -4.51 12.66
CA SER A 326 -18.25 -5.14 13.92
C SER A 326 -17.08 -6.11 13.73
N PRO A 327 -16.19 -6.29 14.72
CA PRO A 327 -15.05 -7.20 14.61
C PRO A 327 -15.40 -8.66 14.24
N SER A 328 -16.56 -9.16 14.69
CA SER A 328 -17.04 -10.50 14.34
C SER A 328 -17.20 -10.75 12.83
N GLN A 329 -17.27 -9.69 12.02
CA GLN A 329 -17.39 -9.76 10.57
C GLN A 329 -16.04 -9.81 9.85
N LEU A 330 -14.91 -9.51 10.52
CA LEU A 330 -13.57 -9.42 9.89
C LEU A 330 -13.14 -10.69 9.15
N PHE A 331 -13.66 -11.85 9.56
CA PHE A 331 -13.33 -13.16 9.01
C PHE A 331 -14.42 -13.75 8.10
N SER A 332 -15.54 -13.06 7.97
CA SER A 332 -16.70 -13.52 7.21
C SER A 332 -17.16 -12.53 6.13
N ALA A 333 -16.54 -11.36 6.06
CA ALA A 333 -16.79 -10.32 5.08
C ALA A 333 -15.48 -9.75 4.53
N THR A 334 -15.59 -9.13 3.35
CA THR A 334 -14.51 -8.39 2.71
C THR A 334 -15.11 -7.14 2.05
N ASN A 335 -14.27 -6.14 1.84
CA ASN A 335 -14.60 -4.90 1.15
C ASN A 335 -13.73 -4.65 -0.09
N SER A 336 -13.07 -5.70 -0.56
CA SER A 336 -12.38 -5.70 -1.84
C SER A 336 -12.71 -6.99 -2.57
N ASN A 337 -12.62 -6.97 -3.89
CA ASN A 337 -12.66 -8.17 -4.71
C ASN A 337 -11.26 -8.72 -5.02
N MET A 338 -10.21 -8.17 -4.41
CA MET A 338 -8.83 -8.53 -4.71
C MET A 338 -8.37 -9.76 -3.92
N VAL A 339 -7.59 -10.61 -4.62
CA VAL A 339 -6.86 -11.74 -4.06
C VAL A 339 -5.39 -11.63 -4.45
N LEU A 340 -4.51 -11.70 -3.46
CA LEU A 340 -3.07 -11.82 -3.62
C LEU A 340 -2.61 -13.26 -3.43
N PHE A 341 -1.41 -13.59 -3.91
CA PHE A 341 -0.79 -14.89 -3.71
C PHE A 341 0.59 -14.71 -3.12
N PHE A 342 0.77 -15.19 -1.89
CA PHE A 342 2.06 -15.16 -1.23
C PHE A 342 2.26 -16.33 -0.27
N SER A 343 3.52 -16.55 0.09
CA SER A 343 4.01 -17.48 1.10
C SER A 343 4.97 -16.75 2.03
N ASP A 344 5.02 -17.13 3.30
CA ASP A 344 6.01 -16.71 4.30
C ASP A 344 7.01 -17.86 4.52
N PRO A 345 8.11 -17.92 3.75
CA PRO A 345 9.24 -18.80 4.10
C PRO A 345 9.99 -18.21 5.30
N ASP A 346 10.70 -19.06 6.06
CA ASP A 346 11.56 -18.66 7.21
C ASP A 346 12.78 -17.80 6.79
N ILE A 347 12.55 -16.66 6.15
CA ILE A 347 13.55 -15.70 5.69
C ILE A 347 13.45 -14.50 6.62
N TYR A 348 14.35 -14.47 7.61
CA TYR A 348 14.52 -13.36 8.54
C TYR A 348 15.92 -12.75 8.40
N PRO A 349 16.07 -11.42 8.43
CA PRO A 349 15.04 -10.38 8.34
C PRO A 349 14.57 -10.15 6.90
N TYR A 350 13.52 -9.35 6.76
CA TYR A 350 13.05 -8.78 5.48
C TYR A 350 14.22 -8.28 4.63
N PRO A 351 14.36 -8.69 3.36
CA PRO A 351 15.34 -8.10 2.46
C PRO A 351 14.92 -6.65 2.18
N ILE A 352 15.53 -5.73 2.92
CA ILE A 352 15.33 -4.28 2.80
C ILE A 352 16.03 -3.72 1.55
#